data_AF-A0A5C6SEN5-F1
#
_entry.id   AF-A0A5C6SEN5-F1
#
_cell.length_a   1.000
_cell.length_b   1.000
_cell.length_c   1.000
_cell.angle_alpha   90.00
_cell.angle_beta   90.00
_cell.angle_gamma   90.00
#
_symmetry.space_group_name_H-M   'P 1'
#
loop_
_entity.id
_entity.type
_entity.pdbx_description
1 polymer ?
#
loop_
_entity_poly.entity_id
_entity_poly.type
_entity_poly.pdbx_seq_one_letter_code
_entity_poly.pdbx_strand_id
1 'polypeptide(L)'
;GGSGAHLHALAFLTDGYFILTAARLHRLWRLPFTPEDVPSLPPKLRSQVQRVSESEGLGSTIEEWVKRPRMSMATSLDHRIYFHEPLRIKADEWMVSEMESPWAAHG
;
A
#
# COMPACT_ATOMS: atom_id res chain seq x y z
N GLY A 1 -21.36 15.03 -8.07
CA GLY A 1 -21.23 13.92 -9.02
C GLY A 1 -22.44 13.03 -8.89
N GLY A 2 -22.87 12.35 -9.96
CA GLY A 2 -23.93 11.34 -9.85
C GLY A 2 -23.42 10.07 -9.18
N SER A 3 -24.32 9.14 -8.84
CA SER A 3 -23.99 7.82 -8.26
C SER A 3 -22.93 7.05 -9.07
N GLY A 4 -22.97 7.13 -10.40
CA GLY A 4 -21.92 6.55 -11.26
C GLY A 4 -20.52 7.13 -11.01
N ALA A 5 -20.41 8.43 -10.74
CA ALA A 5 -19.11 9.06 -10.46
C ALA A 5 -18.52 8.56 -9.12
N HIS A 6 -19.36 8.37 -8.10
CA HIS A 6 -18.90 7.80 -6.83
C HIS A 6 -18.47 6.34 -6.97
N LEU A 7 -19.15 5.54 -7.81
CA LEU A 7 -18.74 4.16 -8.10
C LEU A 7 -17.41 4.08 -8.83
N HIS A 8 -17.19 4.93 -9.83
CA HIS A 8 -15.91 4.99 -10.54
C HIS A 8 -14.77 5.47 -9.64
N ALA A 9 -15.03 6.47 -8.80
CA ALA A 9 -14.07 6.93 -7.80
C ALA A 9 -13.72 5.81 -6.82
N LEU A 10 -14.71 5.09 -6.29
CA LEU A 10 -14.45 3.96 -5.41
C LEU A 10 -13.67 2.85 -6.13
N ALA A 11 -14.04 2.52 -7.37
CA ALA A 11 -13.32 1.51 -8.16
C ALA A 11 -11.83 1.85 -8.32
N PHE A 12 -11.51 3.12 -8.63
CA PHE A 12 -10.13 3.60 -8.66
C PHE A 12 -9.44 3.46 -7.29
N LEU A 13 -10.14 3.86 -6.22
CA LEU A 13 -9.58 3.79 -4.86
C LEU A 13 -9.31 2.36 -4.39
N THR A 14 -10.12 1.38 -4.81
CA THR A 14 -9.96 -0.02 -4.36
C THR A 14 -8.69 -0.70 -4.85
N ASP A 15 -8.09 -0.22 -5.95
CA ASP A 15 -6.79 -0.73 -6.42
C ASP A 15 -5.62 -0.02 -5.70
N GLY A 16 -5.89 1.13 -5.09
CA GLY A 16 -4.94 1.89 -4.29
C GLY A 16 -4.46 1.10 -3.07
N TYR A 17 -3.16 0.84 -3.00
CA TYR A 17 -2.49 0.11 -1.90
C TYR A 17 -2.91 -1.36 -1.72
N PHE A 18 -3.87 -1.89 -2.49
CA PHE A 18 -4.41 -3.23 -2.29
C PHE A 18 -3.34 -4.33 -2.43
N ILE A 19 -2.66 -4.37 -3.58
CA ILE A 19 -1.57 -5.34 -3.83
C ILE A 19 -0.40 -5.21 -2.83
N LEU A 20 -0.20 -4.02 -2.28
CA LEU A 20 0.88 -3.75 -1.33
C LEU A 20 0.58 -4.33 0.07
N THR A 21 -0.65 -4.78 0.34
CA THR A 21 -0.99 -5.51 1.57
C THR A 21 -0.09 -6.74 1.74
N ALA A 22 0.14 -7.50 0.67
CA ALA A 22 1.04 -8.65 0.72
C ALA A 22 2.47 -8.22 1.06
N ALA A 23 3.00 -7.18 0.41
CA ALA A 23 4.34 -6.66 0.68
C ALA A 23 4.49 -6.21 2.15
N ARG A 24 3.46 -5.58 2.72
CA ARG A 24 3.45 -5.15 4.12
C ARG A 24 3.44 -6.33 5.08
N LEU A 25 2.54 -7.30 4.88
CA LEU A 25 2.42 -8.49 5.74
C LEU A 25 3.69 -9.34 5.73
N HIS A 26 4.37 -9.43 4.57
CA HIS A 26 5.63 -10.16 4.43
C HIS A 26 6.88 -9.31 4.76
N ARG A 27 6.71 -8.07 5.23
CA ARG A 27 7.80 -7.14 5.58
C ARG A 27 8.83 -6.98 4.45
N LEU A 28 8.35 -6.69 3.24
CA LEU A 28 9.19 -6.40 2.08
C LEU A 28 9.49 -4.90 1.97
N TRP A 29 10.75 -4.54 1.68
CA TRP A 29 11.09 -3.16 1.35
C TRP A 29 10.52 -2.78 -0.02
N ARG A 30 9.66 -1.77 -0.07
CA ARG A 30 8.88 -1.39 -1.26
C ARG A 30 9.22 -0.04 -1.89
N LEU A 31 10.19 0.69 -1.33
CA LEU A 31 10.57 2.01 -1.83
C LEU A 31 11.50 1.89 -3.05
N PRO A 32 11.52 2.87 -3.96
CA PRO A 32 12.23 2.78 -5.25
C PRO A 32 13.77 2.95 -5.14
N PHE A 33 14.33 2.81 -3.95
CA PHE A 33 15.76 2.90 -3.63
C PHE A 33 16.09 1.87 -2.54
N THR A 34 17.34 1.70 -2.15
CA THR A 34 17.68 0.69 -1.13
C THR A 34 17.65 1.28 0.29
N PRO A 35 17.39 0.47 1.33
CA PRO A 35 17.45 0.95 2.72
C PRO A 35 18.80 1.62 3.07
N GLU A 36 19.89 1.15 2.48
CA GLU A 36 21.25 1.65 2.67
C GLU A 36 21.43 3.07 2.11
N ASP A 37 20.61 3.49 1.16
CA ASP A 37 20.65 4.84 0.59
C ASP A 37 20.05 5.88 1.56
N VAL A 38 19.21 5.48 2.50
CA VAL A 38 18.43 6.37 3.39
C VAL A 38 19.30 7.40 4.15
N PRO A 39 20.48 7.05 4.70
CA PRO A 39 21.37 8.00 5.36
C PRO A 39 21.96 9.06 4.43
N SER A 40 21.95 8.84 3.11
CA SER A 40 22.43 9.82 2.12
C SER A 40 21.33 10.77 1.63
N LEU A 41 20.06 10.45 1.91
CA LEU A 41 18.93 11.24 1.44
C LEU A 41 18.86 12.61 2.14
N PRO A 42 18.29 13.63 1.45
CA PRO A 42 18.00 14.93 2.04
C PRO A 42 17.20 14.79 3.34
N PRO A 43 17.44 15.64 4.37
CA PRO A 43 16.83 15.48 5.69
C PRO A 43 15.31 15.31 5.68
N LYS A 44 14.60 16.14 4.87
CA LYS A 44 13.14 16.06 4.73
C LYS A 44 12.67 14.71 4.20
N LEU A 45 13.37 14.17 3.20
CA LEU A 45 13.04 12.87 2.61
C LEU A 45 13.34 11.74 3.60
N ARG A 46 14.46 11.81 4.32
CA ARG A 46 14.80 10.84 5.36
C ARG A 46 13.73 10.75 6.45
N SER A 47 13.28 11.90 6.97
CA SER A 47 12.20 11.94 7.97
C SER A 47 10.89 11.38 7.42
N GLN A 48 10.59 11.62 6.14
CA GLN A 48 9.41 11.05 5.50
C GLN A 48 9.51 9.53 5.38
N VAL A 49 10.66 9.00 4.95
CA VAL A 49 10.91 7.55 4.83
C VAL A 49 10.82 6.88 6.20
N GLN A 50 11.38 7.50 7.23
CA GLN A 50 11.30 7.00 8.60
C GLN A 50 9.85 6.92 9.10
N ARG A 51 9.06 8.00 8.92
CA ARG A 51 7.63 8.00 9.29
C ARG A 51 6.82 6.93 8.56
N VAL A 52 7.07 6.74 7.26
CA VAL A 52 6.41 5.68 6.48
C VAL A 52 6.83 4.31 7.00
N SER A 53 8.12 4.09 7.25
CA SER A 53 8.66 2.83 7.76
C SER A 53 8.10 2.47 9.14
N GLU A 54 7.95 3.45 10.03
CA GLU A 54 7.37 3.25 11.37
C GLU A 54 5.87 2.90 11.28
N SER A 55 5.11 3.65 10.47
CA SER A 55 3.66 3.45 10.33
C SER A 55 3.28 2.17 9.58
N GLU A 56 3.99 1.84 8.49
CA GLU A 56 3.69 0.68 7.65
C GLU A 56 4.44 -0.57 8.08
N GLY A 57 5.68 -0.41 8.56
CA GLY A 57 6.58 -1.48 8.96
C GLY A 57 6.36 -2.04 10.35
N LEU A 58 5.22 -1.76 10.98
CA LEU A 58 4.91 -2.22 12.34
C LEU A 58 6.01 -1.81 13.34
N GLY A 59 6.58 -0.60 13.20
CA GLY A 59 7.64 -0.08 14.06
C GLY A 59 9.08 -0.47 13.70
N SER A 60 9.33 -1.04 12.52
CA SER A 60 10.69 -1.42 12.08
C SER A 60 11.59 -0.20 11.81
N THR A 61 12.83 -0.22 12.29
CA THR A 61 13.85 0.80 11.97
C THR A 61 14.46 0.59 10.58
N ILE A 62 15.19 1.58 10.06
CA ILE A 62 15.88 1.47 8.76
C ILE A 62 16.92 0.35 8.79
N GLU A 63 17.62 0.17 9.91
CA GLU A 63 18.62 -0.89 10.11
C GLU A 63 17.99 -2.29 10.09
N GLU A 64 16.74 -2.43 10.52
CA GLU A 64 16.00 -3.68 10.38
C GLU A 64 15.64 -3.96 8.92
N TRP A 65 15.29 -2.92 8.16
CA TRP A 65 14.91 -3.04 6.75
C TRP A 65 16.06 -3.46 5.84
N VAL A 66 17.30 -3.09 6.16
CA VAL A 66 18.51 -3.59 5.47
C VAL A 66 18.59 -5.13 5.46
N LYS A 67 18.04 -5.78 6.49
CA LYS A 67 18.06 -7.25 6.63
C LYS A 67 16.84 -7.94 5.99
N ARG A 68 15.90 -7.17 5.42
CA ARG A 68 14.64 -7.69 4.89
C ARG A 68 14.73 -7.87 3.37
N PRO A 69 13.97 -8.82 2.80
CA PRO A 69 13.87 -8.92 1.35
C PRO A 69 13.27 -7.64 0.75
N ARG A 70 13.74 -7.30 -0.46
CA ARG A 70 13.25 -6.15 -1.21
C ARG A 70 12.29 -6.62 -2.29
N MET A 71 11.19 -5.88 -2.44
CA MET A 71 10.28 -6.06 -3.56
C MET A 71 10.95 -5.52 -4.82
N SER A 72 11.16 -6.38 -5.81
CA SER A 72 11.72 -5.99 -7.11
C SER A 72 10.65 -5.29 -7.97
N MET A 73 9.46 -5.89 -8.04
CA MET A 73 8.33 -5.43 -8.84
C MET A 73 7.03 -5.95 -8.21
N ALA A 74 5.96 -5.21 -8.39
CA ALA A 74 4.60 -5.66 -8.15
C ALA A 74 3.73 -5.25 -9.34
N THR A 75 2.81 -6.11 -9.74
CA THR A 75 1.88 -5.84 -10.83
C THR A 75 0.54 -6.52 -10.53
N SER A 76 -0.56 -5.82 -10.79
CA SER A 76 -1.91 -6.40 -10.63
C SER A 76 -2.17 -7.35 -11.80
N LEU A 77 -2.55 -8.60 -11.51
CA LEU A 77 -2.91 -9.61 -12.52
C LEU A 77 -4.41 -9.55 -12.85
N ASP A 78 -5.25 -9.47 -11.82
CA ASP A 78 -6.68 -9.21 -11.94
C ASP A 78 -7.17 -8.33 -10.77
N HIS A 79 -8.34 -7.73 -10.96
CA HIS A 79 -9.02 -6.95 -9.92
C HIS A 79 -10.52 -7.13 -10.08
N ARG A 80 -11.21 -7.52 -9.00
CA ARG A 80 -12.65 -7.83 -9.02
C ARG A 80 -13.37 -7.07 -7.91
N ILE A 81 -14.47 -6.44 -8.27
CA ILE A 81 -15.24 -5.58 -7.37
C ILE A 81 -16.70 -6.03 -7.41
N TYR A 82 -17.29 -6.19 -6.22
CA TYR A 82 -18.71 -6.49 -6.04
C TYR A 82 -19.37 -5.34 -5.27
N PHE A 83 -20.30 -4.62 -5.90
CA PHE A 83 -21.03 -3.55 -5.25
C PHE A 83 -22.32 -4.09 -4.61
N HIS A 84 -22.37 -4.10 -3.29
CA HIS A 84 -23.56 -4.58 -2.56
C HIS A 84 -24.66 -3.51 -2.44
N GLU A 85 -24.30 -2.24 -2.21
CA GLU A 85 -25.25 -1.12 -2.10
C GLU A 85 -24.82 0.09 -2.98
N PRO A 86 -24.84 -0.05 -4.32
CA PRO A 86 -24.22 0.93 -5.23
C PRO A 86 -24.78 2.35 -5.12
N LEU A 87 -26.06 2.49 -4.75
CA LEU A 87 -26.72 3.80 -4.62
C LEU A 87 -26.39 4.54 -3.32
N ARG A 88 -25.83 3.83 -2.32
CA ARG A 88 -25.44 4.42 -1.02
C ARG A 88 -23.98 4.84 -0.98
N ILE A 89 -23.19 4.45 -1.99
CA ILE A 89 -21.77 4.75 -2.04
C ILE A 89 -21.56 6.24 -2.28
N LYS A 90 -20.73 6.84 -1.43
CA LYS A 90 -20.30 8.23 -1.49
C LYS A 90 -18.80 8.31 -1.25
N ALA A 91 -18.04 8.30 -2.34
CA ALA A 91 -16.57 8.31 -2.30
C ALA A 91 -15.94 9.59 -1.70
N ASP A 92 -16.74 10.62 -1.41
CA ASP A 92 -16.36 11.86 -0.75
C ASP A 92 -16.65 11.86 0.77
N GLU A 93 -17.25 10.80 1.29
CA GLU A 93 -17.39 10.56 2.73
C GLU A 93 -16.28 9.62 3.21
N TRP A 94 -16.04 9.62 4.53
CA TRP A 94 -15.09 8.68 5.13
C TRP A 94 -15.52 7.24 4.89
N MET A 95 -14.59 6.43 4.40
CA MET A 95 -14.77 4.99 4.22
C MET A 95 -13.66 4.24 4.93
N VAL A 96 -13.97 3.06 5.45
CA VAL A 96 -12.99 2.12 5.99
C VAL A 96 -12.69 1.08 4.92
N SER A 97 -11.41 0.76 4.75
CA SER A 97 -10.95 -0.34 3.92
C SER A 97 -10.16 -1.31 4.79
N GLU A 98 -10.59 -2.56 4.79
CA GLU A 98 -9.89 -3.67 5.42
C GLU A 98 -9.32 -4.55 4.31
N MET A 99 -8.07 -4.99 4.49
CA MET A 99 -7.35 -5.77 3.49
C MET A 99 -6.66 -6.94 4.18
N GLU A 100 -6.68 -8.09 3.53
CA GLU A 100 -6.01 -9.30 3.96
C GLU A 100 -5.29 -9.97 2.79
N SER A 101 -4.28 -10.78 3.10
CA SER A 101 -3.61 -11.65 2.14
C SER A 101 -3.66 -13.07 2.68
N PRO A 102 -4.55 -13.94 2.18
CA PRO A 102 -4.71 -15.29 2.72
C PRO A 102 -3.47 -16.17 2.49
N TRP A 103 -2.74 -15.93 1.40
CA TRP A 103 -1.45 -16.56 1.11
C TRP A 103 -0.64 -15.70 0.11
N ALA A 104 0.66 -15.96 0.02
CA ALA A 104 1.53 -15.45 -1.03
C ALA A 104 2.59 -16.50 -1.36
N ALA A 105 2.73 -16.87 -2.63
CA ALA A 105 3.72 -17.82 -3.11
C ALA A 105 3.91 -17.67 -4.62
N HIS A 106 5.02 -18.20 -5.14
CA HIS A 106 5.28 -18.32 -6.58
C HIS A 106 5.19 -17.00 -7.37
N GLY A 107 5.58 -15.90 -6.73
CA GLY A 107 5.76 -14.59 -7.37
C GLY A 107 7.03 -14.52 -8.20
#